data_AF-A0A146K1T1-F1
#
_entry.id   AF-A0A146K1T1-F1
#
_cell.length_a   1.000
_cell.length_b   1.000
_cell.length_c   1.000
_cell.angle_alpha   90.00
_cell.angle_beta   90.00
_cell.angle_gamma   90.00
#
_symmetry.space_group_name_H-M   'P 1'
#
loop_
_entity.id
_entity.type
_entity.pdbx_description
1 polymer ?
#
loop_
_entity_poly.entity_id
_entity_poly.type
_entity_poly.pdbx_seq_one_letter_code
_entity_poly.pdbx_strand_id
1 'polypeptide(L)'
;IEFIHSLKIIHRDLKLENFFVDENENISLGDFGVAKQQLEGASVGTMVGSYHTIAPEIISALPQSTKSDIWSLGCVFYLLMTGQHPFKAKNWLQLSKDICKCLYEPPNTEPKIDLLIKNMLQLTPTDRFSAKQVVLQLQSIIFPEEPTSDFVEPIKLDKITKLQKLCDSIDQTKQISAEDVKFFHKMSFGAFNRWDSMQLYYLGKVLGKIGFIQLGLAILHFLGFQTDQFLYFATGFTVYCNFEPIRAFS
;
A
#
# COMPACT_ATOMS: atom_id res chain seq x y z
N ILE A 1 10.50 -0.13 5.72
CA ILE A 1 10.64 0.43 7.10
C ILE A 1 10.35 -0.61 8.17
N GLU A 2 9.19 -1.28 8.18
CA GLU A 2 8.87 -2.31 9.19
C GLU A 2 9.98 -3.37 9.32
N PHE A 3 10.50 -3.85 8.19
CA PHE A 3 11.61 -4.79 8.15
C PHE A 3 12.86 -4.30 8.88
N ILE A 4 13.36 -3.09 8.59
CA ILE A 4 14.57 -2.58 9.27
C ILE A 4 14.33 -2.31 10.75
N HIS A 5 13.11 -1.90 11.13
CA HIS A 5 12.74 -1.70 12.53
C HIS A 5 12.64 -3.01 13.32
N SER A 6 12.26 -4.12 12.67
CA SER A 6 12.26 -5.45 13.31
C SER A 6 13.68 -5.91 13.65
N LEU A 7 14.67 -5.50 12.85
CA LEU A 7 16.10 -5.70 13.07
C LEU A 7 16.72 -4.69 14.05
N LYS A 8 15.90 -3.82 14.67
CA LYS A 8 16.34 -2.71 15.53
C LYS A 8 17.27 -1.73 14.82
N ILE A 9 17.14 -1.56 13.50
CA ILE A 9 17.88 -0.56 12.72
C ILE A 9 17.00 0.69 12.58
N ILE A 10 17.59 1.85 12.87
CA ILE A 10 16.99 3.18 12.67
C ILE A 10 17.65 3.79 11.42
N HIS A 11 16.85 4.26 10.47
CA HIS A 11 17.33 4.85 9.22
C HIS A 11 17.93 6.24 9.43
N ARG A 12 17.28 7.08 10.24
CA ARG A 12 17.71 8.42 10.68
C ARG A 12 17.71 9.54 9.63
N ASP A 13 17.58 9.24 8.34
CA ASP A 13 17.36 10.25 7.30
C ASP A 13 16.26 9.84 6.31
N LEU A 14 15.03 9.64 6.79
CA LEU A 14 13.90 9.40 5.91
C LEU A 14 13.42 10.72 5.29
N LYS A 15 13.47 10.76 3.96
CA LYS A 15 13.08 11.88 3.10
C LYS A 15 12.76 11.35 1.72
N LEU A 16 12.03 12.10 0.92
CA LEU A 16 11.52 11.64 -0.37
C LEU A 16 12.66 11.23 -1.32
N GLU A 17 13.80 11.91 -1.25
CA GLU A 17 14.99 11.68 -2.07
C GLU A 17 15.66 10.32 -1.80
N ASN A 18 15.37 9.70 -0.66
CA ASN A 18 15.92 8.39 -0.28
C ASN A 18 14.97 7.23 -0.65
N PHE A 19 13.81 7.54 -1.25
CA PHE A 19 12.92 6.55 -1.87
C PHE A 19 13.15 6.55 -3.39
N PHE A 20 13.77 5.48 -3.88
CA PHE A 20 14.05 5.28 -5.30
C PHE A 20 12.90 4.54 -5.95
N VAL A 21 12.60 4.92 -7.20
CA VAL A 21 11.60 4.26 -8.03
C VAL A 21 12.31 3.68 -9.24
N ASP A 22 12.11 2.38 -9.50
CA ASP A 22 12.66 1.72 -10.68
C ASP A 22 11.75 1.85 -11.92
N GLU A 23 12.19 1.30 -13.06
CA GLU A 23 11.43 1.32 -14.31
C GLU A 23 10.08 0.57 -14.27
N ASN A 24 9.88 -0.26 -13.24
CA ASN A 24 8.65 -1.02 -13.01
C ASN A 24 7.80 -0.41 -11.88
N GLU A 25 8.06 0.85 -11.52
CA GLU A 25 7.37 1.60 -10.46
C GLU A 25 7.53 1.00 -9.05
N ASN A 26 8.53 0.15 -8.82
CA ASN A 26 8.81 -0.37 -7.49
C ASN A 26 9.56 0.65 -6.65
N ILE A 27 9.12 0.80 -5.39
CA ILE A 27 9.75 1.69 -4.42
C ILE A 27 10.79 0.92 -3.60
N SER A 28 12.03 1.41 -3.62
CA SER A 28 13.13 0.92 -2.78
C SER A 28 13.66 2.01 -1.87
N LEU A 29 13.94 1.68 -0.62
CA LEU A 29 14.59 2.60 0.33
C LEU A 29 16.10 2.47 0.20
N GLY A 30 16.80 3.59 0.06
CA GLY A 30 18.26 3.65 0.05
C GLY A 30 18.84 4.68 1.01
N ASP A 31 20.15 4.90 0.89
CA ASP A 31 20.97 5.79 1.74
C ASP A 31 20.94 5.48 3.25
N PHE A 32 21.62 4.40 3.62
CA PHE A 32 21.85 4.00 5.01
C PHE A 32 23.12 4.62 5.61
N GLY A 33 23.70 5.66 5.00
CA GLY A 33 24.99 6.24 5.40
C GLY A 33 25.04 6.76 6.84
N VAL A 34 23.87 7.08 7.41
CA VAL A 34 23.71 7.56 8.78
C VAL A 34 22.90 6.62 9.67
N ALA A 35 22.48 5.45 9.14
CA ALA A 35 21.68 4.48 9.85
C ALA A 35 22.44 3.89 11.06
N LYS A 36 21.69 3.49 12.10
CA LYS A 36 22.30 2.98 13.34
C LYS A 36 21.43 1.90 13.97
N GLN A 37 22.07 0.89 14.56
CA GLN A 37 21.39 -0.06 15.41
C GLN A 37 20.98 0.59 16.74
N GLN A 38 19.72 0.39 17.12
CA GLN A 38 19.19 0.84 18.40
C GLN A 38 19.75 -0.07 19.51
N LEU A 39 20.72 0.43 20.27
CA LEU A 39 21.32 -0.26 21.42
C LEU A 39 20.63 0.18 22.72
N GLU A 40 20.57 -0.71 23.71
CA GLU A 40 20.13 -0.38 25.07
C GLU A 40 21.15 0.57 25.73
N GLY A 41 20.67 1.63 26.39
CA GLY A 41 21.53 2.70 26.96
C GLY A 41 21.79 3.89 26.03
N ALA A 42 20.79 4.23 25.20
CA ALA A 42 20.90 5.15 24.07
C ALA A 42 21.67 6.47 24.36
N SER A 43 22.63 6.75 23.48
CA SER A 43 23.38 8.01 23.42
C SER A 43 22.47 9.19 23.07
N VAL A 44 22.83 10.40 23.52
CA VAL A 44 22.23 11.68 23.10
C VAL A 44 22.01 11.69 21.59
N GLY A 45 20.82 12.11 21.15
CA GLY A 45 20.49 12.21 19.74
C GLY A 45 21.44 13.17 19.04
N THR A 46 22.22 12.68 18.07
CA THR A 46 22.98 13.56 17.16
C THR A 46 22.00 14.13 16.14
N MET A 47 22.02 15.44 15.94
CA MET A 47 21.22 16.14 14.94
C MET A 47 21.73 15.79 13.53
N VAL A 48 21.30 14.64 13.05
CA VAL A 48 21.59 14.09 11.72
C VAL A 48 20.26 13.82 11.04
N GLY A 49 20.20 14.10 9.74
CA GLY A 49 18.99 14.03 8.93
C GLY A 49 18.55 15.40 8.42
N SER A 50 17.53 15.40 7.58
CA SER A 50 17.02 16.60 6.93
C SER A 50 16.11 17.43 7.84
N TYR A 51 16.31 18.75 7.90
CA TYR A 51 15.57 19.65 8.80
C TYR A 51 14.04 19.60 8.63
N HIS A 52 13.53 19.25 7.44
CA HIS A 52 12.10 19.19 7.16
C HIS A 52 11.41 17.90 7.67
N THR A 53 12.18 16.88 8.06
CA THR A 53 11.66 15.59 8.56
C THR A 53 12.20 15.23 9.95
N ILE A 54 12.90 16.16 10.60
CA ILE A 54 13.48 15.96 11.93
C ILE A 54 12.40 15.86 13.01
N ALA A 55 12.55 14.88 13.90
CA ALA A 55 11.62 14.64 15.01
C ALA A 55 11.90 15.57 16.21
N PRO A 56 10.87 15.94 17.01
CA PRO A 56 11.00 16.90 18.11
C PRO A 56 11.97 16.46 19.21
N GLU A 57 12.11 15.15 19.44
CA GLU A 57 13.07 14.62 20.40
C GLU A 57 14.52 14.86 19.95
N ILE A 58 14.81 14.88 18.65
CA ILE A 58 16.15 15.14 18.12
C ILE A 58 16.52 16.62 18.32
N ILE A 59 15.56 17.53 18.10
CA ILE A 59 15.72 18.96 18.39
C ILE A 59 16.01 19.17 19.88
N SER A 60 15.36 18.40 20.74
CA SER A 60 15.51 18.44 22.19
C SER A 60 16.73 17.67 22.71
N ALA A 61 17.62 17.20 21.83
CA ALA A 61 18.79 16.37 22.16
C ALA A 61 18.46 15.09 22.96
N LEU A 62 17.24 14.57 22.82
CA LEU A 62 16.82 13.31 23.40
C LEU A 62 17.20 12.12 22.49
N PRO A 63 17.24 10.89 23.03
CA PRO A 63 17.62 9.73 22.24
C PRO A 63 16.69 9.47 21.04
N GLN A 64 17.30 9.22 19.88
CA GLN A 64 16.58 8.80 18.68
C GLN A 64 16.19 7.32 18.77
N SER A 65 15.03 6.97 18.21
CA SER A 65 14.53 5.59 18.17
C SER A 65 13.87 5.28 16.82
N THR A 66 13.40 4.04 16.64
CA THR A 66 12.53 3.70 15.49
C THR A 66 11.30 4.60 15.37
N LYS A 67 10.81 5.20 16.47
CA LYS A 67 9.70 6.16 16.45
C LYS A 67 10.06 7.51 15.85
N SER A 68 11.35 7.85 15.81
CA SER A 68 11.84 9.04 15.13
C SER A 68 11.73 8.88 13.62
N ASP A 69 12.02 7.69 13.08
CA ASP A 69 11.77 7.37 11.67
C ASP A 69 10.27 7.46 11.33
N ILE A 70 9.36 7.05 12.24
CA ILE A 70 7.92 7.16 12.00
C ILE A 70 7.47 8.61 11.88
N TRP A 71 8.05 9.52 12.68
CA TRP A 71 7.81 10.96 12.51
C TRP A 71 8.25 11.42 11.12
N SER A 72 9.49 11.10 10.72
CA SER A 72 10.02 11.47 9.41
C SER A 72 9.17 10.91 8.27
N LEU A 73 8.71 9.66 8.39
CA LEU A 73 7.78 9.05 7.44
C LEU A 73 6.43 9.77 7.43
N GLY A 74 5.92 10.22 8.57
CA GLY A 74 4.70 11.04 8.66
C GLY A 74 4.83 12.36 7.89
N CYS A 75 6.00 13.00 7.98
CA CYS A 75 6.32 14.19 7.17
C CYS A 75 6.37 13.88 5.66
N VAL A 76 6.92 12.72 5.26
CA VAL A 76 6.93 12.27 3.86
C VAL A 76 5.52 12.00 3.35
N PHE A 77 4.69 11.29 4.13
CA PHE A 77 3.29 11.04 3.77
C PHE A 77 2.51 12.34 3.63
N TYR A 78 2.66 13.27 4.58
CA TYR A 78 2.06 14.59 4.48
C TYR A 78 2.47 15.31 3.18
N LEU A 79 3.78 15.28 2.86
CA LEU A 79 4.31 15.89 1.64
C LEU A 79 3.72 15.26 0.38
N LEU A 80 3.62 13.94 0.32
CA LEU A 80 3.03 13.22 -0.81
C LEU A 80 1.56 13.59 -1.02
N MET A 81 0.79 13.75 0.07
CA MET A 81 -0.65 14.03 -0.01
C MET A 81 -0.96 15.50 -0.32
N THR A 82 -0.11 16.43 0.09
CA THR A 82 -0.39 17.88 0.02
C THR A 82 0.51 18.63 -0.96
N GLY A 83 1.61 18.03 -1.41
CA GLY A 83 2.69 18.70 -2.13
C GLY A 83 3.48 19.69 -1.28
N GLN A 84 3.27 19.70 0.04
CA GLN A 84 3.82 20.69 0.97
C GLN A 84 4.40 20.02 2.23
N HIS A 85 5.48 20.53 2.81
CA HIS A 85 5.93 20.05 4.13
C HIS A 85 4.93 20.45 5.23
N PRO A 86 4.73 19.60 6.27
CA PRO A 86 3.82 19.92 7.38
C PRO A 86 4.30 21.12 8.19
N PHE A 87 5.61 21.20 8.45
CA PHE A 87 6.22 22.30 9.20
C PHE A 87 6.98 23.20 8.23
N LYS A 88 6.60 24.48 8.18
CA LYS A 88 7.23 25.49 7.33
C LYS A 88 7.42 26.76 8.11
N ALA A 89 8.62 27.32 8.06
CA ALA A 89 8.87 28.64 8.62
C ALA A 89 10.00 29.36 7.89
N LYS A 90 10.08 30.68 8.07
CA LYS A 90 11.12 31.53 7.45
C LYS A 90 12.52 31.31 8.04
N ASN A 91 12.62 30.73 9.23
CA ASN A 91 13.88 30.48 9.90
C ASN A 91 13.78 29.25 10.82
N TRP A 92 14.95 28.70 11.17
CA TRP A 92 15.08 27.52 12.02
C TRP A 92 14.46 27.69 13.40
N LEU A 93 14.54 28.88 14.01
CA LEU A 93 13.99 29.12 15.34
C LEU A 93 12.47 28.96 15.35
N GLN A 94 11.78 29.44 14.32
CA GLN A 94 10.34 29.28 14.21
C GLN A 94 9.99 27.84 13.80
N LEU A 95 10.71 27.25 12.84
CA LEU A 95 10.49 25.87 12.41
C LEU A 95 10.59 24.88 13.58
N SER A 96 11.65 24.99 14.38
CA SER A 96 11.88 24.12 15.53
C SER A 96 10.81 24.30 16.61
N LYS A 97 10.30 25.52 16.83
CA LYS A 97 9.16 25.77 17.72
C LYS A 97 7.89 25.08 17.23
N ASP A 98 7.61 25.15 15.94
CA ASP A 98 6.40 24.54 15.35
C ASP A 98 6.49 23.01 15.41
N ILE A 99 7.66 22.43 15.11
CA ILE A 99 7.94 20.99 15.28
C ILE A 99 7.74 20.57 16.75
N CYS A 100 8.37 21.26 17.70
CA CYS A 100 8.28 20.93 19.12
C CYS A 100 6.89 21.14 19.74
N LYS A 101 6.00 21.88 19.06
CA LYS A 101 4.58 22.03 19.42
C LYS A 101 3.66 21.15 18.59
N CYS A 102 4.19 20.44 17.60
CA CYS A 102 3.43 19.72 16.57
C CYS A 102 2.34 20.60 15.94
N LEU A 103 2.71 21.83 15.61
CA LEU A 103 1.82 22.81 14.99
C LEU A 103 1.99 22.76 13.46
N TYR A 104 1.08 22.09 12.79
CA TYR A 104 0.99 22.02 11.33
C TYR A 104 -0.47 22.13 10.88
N GLU A 105 -0.68 22.57 9.64
CA GLU A 105 -2.02 22.61 9.05
C GLU A 105 -2.48 21.19 8.71
N PRO A 106 -3.73 20.79 9.03
CA PRO A 106 -4.25 19.48 8.64
C PRO A 106 -4.10 19.24 7.12
N PRO A 107 -3.82 18.00 6.68
CA PRO A 107 -3.68 17.71 5.25
C PRO A 107 -4.96 17.98 4.45
N ASN A 108 -6.14 17.87 5.11
CA ASN A 108 -7.47 18.03 4.51
C ASN A 108 -7.65 17.13 3.28
N THR A 109 -7.25 15.85 3.42
CA THR A 109 -7.33 14.85 2.35
C THR A 109 -8.51 13.91 2.60
N GLU A 110 -8.27 12.60 2.64
CA GLU A 110 -9.26 11.62 3.09
C GLU A 110 -9.18 11.46 4.63
N PRO A 111 -10.31 11.42 5.37
CA PRO A 111 -10.29 11.33 6.83
C PRO A 111 -9.44 10.19 7.41
N LYS A 112 -9.37 9.05 6.72
CA LYS A 112 -8.55 7.91 7.16
C LYS A 112 -7.05 8.17 6.98
N ILE A 113 -6.67 8.86 5.90
CA ILE A 113 -5.28 9.26 5.62
C ILE A 113 -4.85 10.37 6.58
N ASP A 114 -5.72 11.36 6.82
CA ASP A 114 -5.48 12.43 7.79
C ASP A 114 -5.27 11.84 9.20
N LEU A 115 -6.06 10.83 9.58
CA LEU A 115 -5.91 10.11 10.84
C LEU A 115 -4.59 9.32 10.90
N LEU A 116 -4.20 8.65 9.81
CA LEU A 116 -2.92 7.95 9.71
C LEU A 116 -1.74 8.91 9.93
N ILE A 117 -1.71 10.03 9.20
CA ILE A 117 -0.65 11.05 9.33
C ILE A 117 -0.63 11.60 10.75
N LYS A 118 -1.80 11.89 11.33
CA LYS A 118 -1.91 12.35 12.72
C LYS A 118 -1.30 11.34 13.70
N ASN A 119 -1.54 10.05 13.52
CA ASN A 119 -0.99 8.99 14.38
C ASN A 119 0.52 8.79 14.21
N MET A 120 1.10 9.25 13.10
CA MET A 120 2.56 9.27 12.89
C MET A 120 3.21 10.53 13.48
N LEU A 121 2.52 11.68 13.40
CA LEU A 121 2.96 12.99 13.89
C LEU A 121 2.46 13.28 15.32
N GLN A 122 2.86 12.45 16.29
CA GLN A 122 2.62 12.68 17.72
C GLN A 122 3.87 13.24 18.41
N LEU A 123 3.72 14.16 19.37
CA LEU A 123 4.87 14.73 20.09
C LEU A 123 5.64 13.66 20.85
N THR A 124 4.94 12.86 21.65
CA THR A 124 5.53 11.77 22.43
C THR A 124 5.84 10.59 21.52
N PRO A 125 7.09 10.08 21.48
CA PRO A 125 7.43 8.91 20.66
C PRO A 125 6.62 7.64 20.96
N THR A 126 6.18 7.46 22.21
CA THR A 126 5.36 6.30 22.62
C THR A 126 3.98 6.32 21.98
N ASP A 127 3.39 7.50 21.82
CA ASP A 127 2.05 7.71 21.29
C ASP A 127 2.01 7.59 19.76
N ARG A 128 3.16 7.75 19.09
CA ARG A 128 3.29 7.52 17.64
C ARG A 128 3.02 6.06 17.31
N PHE A 129 2.50 5.82 16.12
CA PHE A 129 2.45 4.47 15.60
C PHE A 129 3.84 3.83 15.47
N SER A 130 3.88 2.50 15.50
CA SER A 130 4.99 1.70 15.02
C SER A 130 4.85 1.48 13.51
N ALA A 131 5.95 1.12 12.83
CA ALA A 131 5.90 0.77 11.41
C ALA A 131 4.86 -0.30 11.09
N LYS A 132 4.71 -1.30 11.98
CA LYS A 132 3.68 -2.34 11.85
C LYS A 132 2.27 -1.79 11.92
N GLN A 133 1.99 -0.86 12.85
CA GLN A 133 0.67 -0.22 12.94
C GLN A 133 0.36 0.65 11.73
N VAL A 134 1.37 1.35 11.18
CA VAL A 134 1.24 2.10 9.92
C VAL A 134 0.85 1.16 8.78
N VAL A 135 1.54 0.02 8.63
CA VAL A 135 1.22 -1.00 7.61
C VAL A 135 -0.21 -1.51 7.77
N LEU A 136 -0.62 -1.89 9.00
CA LEU A 136 -1.98 -2.38 9.25
C LEU A 136 -3.06 -1.35 8.94
N GLN A 137 -2.84 -0.08 9.28
CA GLN A 137 -3.79 0.99 8.96
C GLN A 137 -3.82 1.29 7.46
N LEU A 138 -2.68 1.28 6.78
CA LEU A 138 -2.66 1.43 5.31
C LEU A 138 -3.39 0.29 4.61
N GLN A 139 -3.21 -0.95 5.08
CA GLN A 139 -3.94 -2.10 4.57
C GLN A 139 -5.45 -1.92 4.70
N SER A 140 -5.96 -1.41 5.83
CA SER A 140 -7.40 -1.18 5.99
C SER A 140 -7.94 0.03 5.21
N ILE A 141 -7.07 0.94 4.77
CA ILE A 141 -7.44 2.06 3.90
C ILE A 141 -7.49 1.61 2.45
N ILE A 142 -6.43 0.95 1.97
CA ILE A 142 -6.29 0.49 0.58
C ILE A 142 -7.24 -0.69 0.31
N PHE A 143 -7.44 -1.54 1.30
CA PHE A 143 -8.29 -2.72 1.27
C PHE A 143 -9.28 -2.65 2.44
N PRO A 144 -10.32 -1.81 2.36
CA PRO A 144 -11.34 -1.76 3.41
C PRO A 144 -11.96 -3.15 3.58
N GLU A 145 -12.15 -3.59 4.83
CA GLU A 145 -12.92 -4.81 5.13
C GLU A 145 -14.29 -4.75 4.44
N GLU A 146 -14.83 -5.93 4.14
CA GLU A 146 -16.06 -6.11 3.36
C GLU A 146 -17.12 -5.06 3.73
N PRO A 147 -17.74 -4.37 2.76
CA PRO A 147 -19.00 -3.71 3.06
C PRO A 147 -19.92 -4.76 3.67
N THR A 148 -20.38 -4.53 4.90
CA THR A 148 -21.54 -5.25 5.45
C THR A 148 -22.61 -5.29 4.37
N SER A 149 -23.12 -6.50 4.09
CA SER A 149 -24.01 -7.02 3.02
C SER A 149 -24.89 -6.10 2.16
N ASP A 150 -24.97 -4.81 2.44
CA ASP A 150 -26.01 -3.90 1.99
C ASP A 150 -25.55 -3.01 0.83
N PHE A 151 -24.26 -3.01 0.46
CA PHE A 151 -23.71 -2.08 -0.55
C PHE A 151 -23.00 -2.70 -1.74
N VAL A 152 -22.88 -4.03 -1.83
CA VAL A 152 -22.46 -4.66 -3.08
C VAL A 152 -23.72 -4.93 -3.89
N GLU A 153 -23.91 -4.26 -5.04
CA GLU A 153 -24.83 -4.80 -6.04
C GLU A 153 -24.36 -6.23 -6.30
N PRO A 154 -25.12 -7.26 -5.90
CA PRO A 154 -24.63 -8.62 -5.98
C PRO A 154 -24.25 -8.88 -7.43
N ILE A 155 -23.01 -9.31 -7.67
CA ILE A 155 -22.64 -9.86 -8.97
C ILE A 155 -23.69 -10.93 -9.23
N LYS A 156 -24.60 -10.65 -10.17
CA LYS A 156 -25.81 -11.44 -10.31
C LYS A 156 -25.42 -12.91 -10.38
N LEU A 157 -26.04 -13.74 -9.55
CA LEU A 157 -25.64 -15.13 -9.33
C LEU A 157 -25.55 -15.92 -10.66
N ASP A 158 -26.36 -15.54 -11.65
CA ASP A 158 -26.33 -16.07 -13.01
C ASP A 158 -25.01 -15.82 -13.76
N LYS A 159 -24.32 -14.71 -13.50
CA LYS A 159 -22.98 -14.42 -14.05
C LYS A 159 -21.91 -15.28 -13.39
N ILE A 160 -21.98 -15.45 -12.07
CA ILE A 160 -21.05 -16.30 -11.31
C ILE A 160 -21.15 -17.75 -11.77
N THR A 161 -22.36 -18.30 -11.85
CA THR A 161 -22.59 -19.68 -12.29
C THR A 161 -22.14 -19.91 -13.74
N LYS A 162 -22.26 -18.90 -14.62
CA LYS A 162 -21.74 -18.99 -16.00
C LYS A 162 -20.22 -19.00 -16.04
N LEU A 163 -19.55 -18.18 -15.23
CA LEU A 163 -18.08 -18.16 -15.14
C LEU A 163 -17.51 -19.46 -14.58
N GLN A 164 -18.17 -20.04 -13.58
CA GLN A 164 -17.78 -21.35 -13.03
C GLN A 164 -17.89 -22.46 -14.08
N LYS A 165 -19.04 -22.55 -14.77
CA LYS A 165 -19.24 -23.53 -15.86
C LYS A 165 -18.22 -23.39 -16.98
N LEU A 166 -17.81 -22.16 -17.26
CA LEU A 166 -16.80 -21.86 -18.27
C LEU A 166 -15.40 -22.31 -17.83
N CYS A 167 -15.00 -22.02 -16.60
CA CYS A 167 -13.76 -22.54 -16.03
C CYS A 167 -13.74 -24.07 -16.06
N ASP A 168 -14.83 -24.72 -15.63
CA ASP A 168 -14.96 -26.19 -15.66
C ASP A 168 -14.86 -26.74 -17.09
N SER A 169 -15.43 -26.04 -18.08
CA SER A 169 -15.36 -26.42 -19.50
C SER A 169 -13.96 -26.24 -20.10
N ILE A 170 -13.25 -25.16 -19.74
CA ILE A 170 -11.86 -24.92 -20.14
C ILE A 170 -10.94 -25.98 -19.52
N ASP A 171 -11.16 -26.35 -18.26
CA ASP A 171 -10.44 -27.40 -17.55
C ASP A 171 -10.58 -28.77 -18.23
N GLN A 172 -11.80 -29.11 -18.65
CA GLN A 172 -12.09 -30.42 -19.24
C GLN A 172 -11.70 -30.54 -20.71
N THR A 173 -11.87 -29.48 -21.51
CA THR A 173 -11.73 -29.56 -22.96
C THR A 173 -10.45 -28.92 -23.50
N LYS A 174 -9.77 -28.09 -22.70
CA LYS A 174 -8.68 -27.20 -23.15
C LYS A 174 -9.03 -26.35 -24.38
N GLN A 175 -10.32 -26.18 -24.68
CA GLN A 175 -10.80 -25.39 -25.81
C GLN A 175 -11.90 -24.43 -25.34
N ILE A 176 -12.01 -23.28 -26.00
CA ILE A 176 -13.01 -22.26 -25.67
C ILE A 176 -14.02 -22.23 -26.81
N SER A 177 -15.32 -22.36 -26.52
CA SER A 177 -16.35 -22.37 -27.56
C SER A 177 -16.63 -20.96 -28.11
N ALA A 178 -17.18 -20.88 -29.33
CA ALA A 178 -17.54 -19.60 -29.94
C ALA A 178 -18.66 -18.85 -29.18
N GLU A 179 -19.47 -19.56 -28.38
CA GLU A 179 -20.50 -18.95 -27.52
C GLU A 179 -19.89 -18.32 -26.28
N ASP A 180 -18.89 -18.97 -25.68
CA ASP A 180 -18.10 -18.45 -24.58
C ASP A 180 -17.34 -17.19 -24.99
N VAL A 181 -16.80 -17.19 -26.21
CA VAL A 181 -16.15 -16.02 -26.82
C VAL A 181 -17.09 -14.82 -26.95
N LYS A 182 -18.34 -15.04 -27.41
CA LYS A 182 -19.34 -13.96 -27.50
C LYS A 182 -19.74 -13.43 -26.12
N PHE A 183 -19.79 -14.30 -25.11
CA PHE A 183 -20.01 -13.91 -23.73
C PHE A 183 -18.86 -13.04 -23.21
N PHE A 184 -17.59 -13.43 -23.45
CA PHE A 184 -16.42 -12.63 -23.11
C PHE A 184 -16.43 -11.26 -23.76
N HIS A 185 -16.67 -11.18 -25.07
CA HIS A 185 -16.66 -9.90 -25.79
C HIS A 185 -17.75 -8.94 -25.27
N LYS A 186 -18.89 -9.47 -24.83
CA LYS A 186 -19.97 -8.68 -24.22
C LYS A 186 -19.62 -8.21 -22.80
N MET A 187 -18.77 -8.95 -22.09
CA MET A 187 -18.34 -8.67 -20.72
C MET A 187 -17.11 -7.73 -20.67
N SER A 188 -16.15 -7.91 -21.57
CA SER A 188 -14.91 -7.13 -21.65
C SER A 188 -15.14 -5.67 -22.06
N PHE A 189 -15.97 -5.44 -23.09
CA PHE A 189 -16.23 -4.10 -23.63
C PHE A 189 -17.11 -3.21 -22.72
N GLY A 190 -17.91 -3.81 -21.82
CA GLY A 190 -18.91 -3.06 -21.03
C GLY A 190 -18.71 -3.12 -19.52
N ALA A 191 -18.19 -4.23 -18.99
CA ALA A 191 -18.17 -4.53 -17.55
C ALA A 191 -16.77 -4.53 -16.96
N PHE A 192 -15.77 -5.15 -17.60
CA PHE A 192 -14.40 -5.24 -17.04
C PHE A 192 -13.76 -3.87 -16.78
N ASN A 193 -13.94 -2.89 -17.69
CA ASN A 193 -13.46 -1.51 -17.48
C ASN A 193 -14.18 -0.76 -16.35
N ARG A 194 -15.22 -1.36 -15.75
CA ARG A 194 -15.93 -0.82 -14.57
C ARG A 194 -15.72 -1.66 -13.31
N TRP A 195 -14.97 -2.75 -13.41
CA TRP A 195 -14.73 -3.64 -12.28
C TRP A 195 -13.54 -3.12 -11.51
N ASP A 196 -13.79 -2.70 -10.27
CA ASP A 196 -12.73 -2.32 -9.35
C ASP A 196 -11.96 -3.57 -8.86
N SER A 197 -10.83 -3.32 -8.21
CA SER A 197 -9.95 -4.36 -7.65
C SER A 197 -10.67 -5.32 -6.71
N MET A 198 -11.78 -4.89 -6.09
CA MET A 198 -12.60 -5.70 -5.18
C MET A 198 -13.38 -6.77 -5.95
N GLN A 199 -13.98 -6.41 -7.08
CA GLN A 199 -14.73 -7.33 -7.93
C GLN A 199 -13.83 -8.41 -8.55
N LEU A 200 -12.59 -8.05 -8.90
CA LEU A 200 -11.58 -9.01 -9.36
C LEU A 200 -11.12 -9.96 -8.26
N TYR A 201 -10.95 -9.46 -7.02
CA TYR A 201 -10.64 -10.30 -5.87
C TYR A 201 -11.74 -11.33 -5.57
N TYR A 202 -13.01 -10.92 -5.56
CA TYR A 202 -14.14 -11.83 -5.36
C TYR A 202 -14.27 -12.87 -6.48
N LEU A 203 -14.02 -12.47 -7.72
CA LEU A 203 -13.97 -13.41 -8.83
C LEU A 203 -12.86 -14.46 -8.62
N GLY A 204 -11.70 -14.06 -8.12
CA GLY A 204 -10.64 -14.99 -7.71
C GLY A 204 -11.08 -15.97 -6.62
N LYS A 205 -11.79 -15.49 -5.60
CA LYS A 205 -12.34 -16.35 -4.52
C LYS A 205 -13.36 -17.37 -5.04
N VAL A 206 -14.21 -16.96 -5.97
CA VAL A 206 -15.26 -17.80 -6.56
C VAL A 206 -14.70 -18.87 -7.50
N LEU A 207 -13.68 -18.51 -8.29
CA LEU A 207 -13.10 -19.40 -9.31
C LEU A 207 -11.95 -20.26 -8.78
N GLY A 208 -11.37 -19.90 -7.64
CA GLY A 208 -10.14 -20.51 -7.17
C GLY A 208 -8.92 -20.11 -8.01
N LYS A 209 -7.72 -20.40 -7.50
CA LYS A 209 -6.45 -19.99 -8.11
C LYS A 209 -6.29 -20.46 -9.56
N ILE A 210 -6.66 -21.72 -9.82
CA ILE A 210 -6.52 -22.34 -11.15
C ILE A 210 -7.54 -21.75 -12.13
N GLY A 211 -8.82 -21.67 -11.72
CA GLY A 211 -9.88 -21.12 -12.56
C GLY A 211 -9.66 -19.64 -12.90
N PHE A 212 -9.13 -18.85 -11.97
CA PHE A 212 -8.79 -17.45 -12.24
C PHE A 212 -7.65 -17.32 -13.24
N ILE A 213 -6.56 -18.10 -13.11
CA ILE A 213 -5.44 -18.11 -14.08
C ILE A 213 -5.93 -18.47 -15.48
N GLN A 214 -6.76 -19.51 -15.58
CA GLN A 214 -7.29 -19.97 -16.85
C GLN A 214 -8.20 -18.92 -17.50
N LEU A 215 -9.01 -18.23 -16.70
CA LEU A 215 -9.80 -17.10 -17.17
C LEU A 215 -8.91 -16.00 -17.75
N GLY A 216 -7.80 -15.67 -17.07
CA GLY A 216 -6.81 -14.72 -17.56
C GLY A 216 -6.14 -15.12 -18.86
N LEU A 217 -5.66 -16.36 -18.94
CA LEU A 217 -5.01 -16.89 -20.14
C LEU A 217 -5.98 -16.93 -21.34
N ALA A 218 -7.25 -17.27 -21.10
CA ALA A 218 -8.31 -17.23 -22.11
C ALA A 218 -8.54 -15.80 -22.64
N ILE A 219 -8.59 -14.81 -21.74
CA ILE A 219 -8.72 -13.39 -22.09
C ILE A 219 -7.53 -12.92 -22.92
N LEU A 220 -6.30 -13.30 -22.54
CA LEU A 220 -5.06 -12.88 -23.22
C LEU A 220 -4.91 -13.48 -24.61
N HIS A 221 -5.22 -14.77 -24.75
CA HIS A 221 -5.19 -15.45 -26.04
C HIS A 221 -6.19 -14.84 -27.04
N PHE A 222 -7.33 -14.34 -26.55
CA PHE A 222 -8.39 -13.83 -27.41
C PHE A 222 -8.25 -12.33 -27.75
N LEU A 223 -7.78 -11.51 -26.82
CA LEU A 223 -7.66 -10.05 -27.03
C LEU A 223 -6.34 -9.64 -27.71
N GLY A 224 -5.49 -10.59 -28.07
CA GLY A 224 -4.30 -10.35 -28.88
C GLY A 224 -3.27 -9.47 -28.18
N PHE A 225 -2.95 -9.77 -26.91
CA PHE A 225 -1.93 -9.07 -26.10
C PHE A 225 -2.04 -7.53 -26.13
N GLN A 226 -3.22 -6.97 -25.84
CA GLN A 226 -3.29 -5.56 -25.47
C GLN A 226 -2.77 -5.38 -24.04
N THR A 227 -1.67 -4.65 -23.89
CA THR A 227 -0.83 -4.52 -22.68
C THR A 227 -1.59 -4.01 -21.45
N ASP A 228 -2.52 -3.08 -21.63
CA ASP A 228 -3.15 -2.39 -20.50
C ASP A 228 -4.11 -3.32 -19.73
N GLN A 229 -4.78 -4.24 -20.44
CA GLN A 229 -5.71 -5.19 -19.84
C GLN A 229 -5.01 -6.37 -19.15
N PHE A 230 -3.81 -6.71 -19.63
CA PHE A 230 -2.93 -7.67 -18.94
C PHE A 230 -2.48 -7.14 -17.58
N LEU A 231 -2.17 -5.84 -17.49
CA LEU A 231 -1.74 -5.22 -16.23
C LEU A 231 -2.86 -5.27 -15.18
N TYR A 232 -4.10 -4.96 -15.54
CA TYR A 232 -5.25 -5.08 -14.63
C TYR A 232 -5.50 -6.51 -14.16
N PHE A 233 -5.42 -7.48 -15.07
CA PHE A 233 -5.60 -8.89 -14.72
C PHE A 233 -4.45 -9.41 -13.83
N ALA A 234 -3.20 -9.08 -14.17
CA ALA A 234 -2.02 -9.42 -13.39
C ALA A 234 -2.06 -8.79 -11.99
N THR A 235 -2.57 -7.55 -11.89
CA THR A 235 -2.78 -6.86 -10.61
C THR A 235 -3.82 -7.60 -9.77
N GLY A 236 -4.99 -7.93 -10.32
CA GLY A 236 -6.02 -8.72 -9.63
C GLY A 236 -5.56 -10.13 -9.22
N PHE A 237 -4.78 -10.79 -10.08
CA PHE A 237 -4.21 -12.11 -9.79
C PHE A 237 -3.13 -12.08 -8.71
N THR A 238 -2.28 -11.04 -8.72
CA THR A 238 -1.24 -10.83 -7.69
C THR A 238 -1.88 -10.54 -6.34
N VAL A 239 -2.96 -9.75 -6.32
CA VAL A 239 -3.79 -9.51 -5.13
C VAL A 239 -4.42 -10.80 -4.62
N TYR A 240 -4.95 -11.66 -5.50
CA TYR A 240 -5.51 -12.95 -5.09
C TYR A 240 -4.43 -13.93 -4.55
N CYS A 241 -3.27 -14.01 -5.19
CA CYS A 241 -2.20 -14.96 -4.83
C CYS A 241 -1.45 -14.59 -3.55
N ASN A 242 -1.28 -13.30 -3.26
CA ASN A 242 -0.59 -12.83 -2.06
C ASN A 242 -1.41 -13.01 -0.77
N PHE A 243 -2.70 -13.37 -0.88
CA PHE A 243 -3.62 -13.55 0.24
C PHE A 243 -3.98 -15.01 0.57
N GLU A 244 -3.55 -15.99 -0.22
CA GLU A 244 -3.44 -17.36 0.29
C GLU A 244 -2.02 -17.56 0.83
N PRO A 245 -1.85 -17.85 2.14
CA PRO A 245 -0.56 -18.37 2.59
C PRO A 245 -0.27 -19.62 1.77
N ILE A 246 0.94 -19.73 1.23
CA ILE A 246 1.45 -20.99 0.71
C ILE A 246 1.40 -21.97 1.89
N ARG A 247 0.31 -22.73 2.02
CA ARG A 247 0.34 -23.99 2.75
C ARG A 247 1.23 -24.87 1.90
N ALA A 248 2.52 -24.82 2.20
CA ALA A 248 3.47 -25.81 1.73
C ALA A 248 2.85 -27.18 2.02
N PHE A 249 2.71 -27.98 0.97
CA PHE A 249 2.36 -29.38 1.09
C PHE A 249 3.25 -30.03 2.16
N SER A 250 2.63 -30.53 3.23
CA SER A 250 3.17 -31.57 4.09
C SER A 250 2.25 -32.77 3.98
#